data_AF-E4Z4M0-F1
#
_entry.id   AF-E4Z4M0-F1
#
_cell.length_a   1.000
_cell.length_b   1.000
_cell.length_c   1.000
_cell.angle_alpha   90.00
_cell.angle_beta   90.00
_cell.angle_gamma   90.00
#
_symmetry.space_group_name_H-M   'P 1'
#
loop_
_entity.id
_entity.type
_entity.pdbx_description
1 polymer ?
#
loop_
_entity_poly.entity_id
_entity_poly.type
_entity_poly.pdbx_seq_one_letter_code
_entity_poly.pdbx_strand_id
1 'polypeptide(L)'
;MNLRKSKEDLKKLSHQKKEEEERIDRNEKEIEDLKKSISRSKKRIAVNQNEIGVLSKRKQELDEDYDAASKRMNLLSFEYFDVAKENIKKHYDESDKCPVCSKVYQKDAQDQKCTLECGHTACFQCLAIMVDYAEAHREEFHEDGFYACAQCRARCPKCQEIFSQRDIIQLYD
;
A
#
# COMPACT_ATOMS: atom_id res chain seq x y z
N MET A 1 -12.83 103.35 -17.48
CA MET A 1 -12.32 102.05 -16.99
C MET A 1 -11.81 102.22 -15.57
N ASN A 2 -12.19 101.32 -14.65
CA ASN A 2 -12.00 101.52 -13.21
C ASN A 2 -10.68 100.86 -12.75
N LEU A 3 -9.59 101.64 -12.71
CA LEU A 3 -8.21 101.19 -12.42
C LEU A 3 -8.04 100.40 -11.11
N ARG A 4 -8.90 100.61 -10.11
CA ARG A 4 -8.89 99.84 -8.86
C ARG A 4 -9.32 98.39 -9.07
N LYS A 5 -10.36 98.17 -9.87
CA LYS A 5 -10.90 96.82 -10.13
C LYS A 5 -9.88 95.96 -10.87
N SER A 6 -9.21 96.52 -11.89
CA SER A 6 -8.15 95.82 -12.61
C SER A 6 -6.96 95.42 -11.73
N LYS A 7 -6.60 96.22 -10.72
CA LYS A 7 -5.50 95.86 -9.78
C LYS A 7 -5.89 94.71 -8.85
N GLU A 8 -7.15 94.65 -8.40
CA GLU A 8 -7.65 93.53 -7.59
C GLU A 8 -7.72 92.23 -8.39
N ASP A 9 -8.20 92.30 -9.64
CA ASP A 9 -8.27 91.14 -10.54
C ASP A 9 -6.87 90.59 -10.82
N LEU A 10 -5.88 91.46 -11.02
CA LEU A 10 -4.48 91.04 -11.23
C LEU A 10 -3.89 90.32 -10.01
N LYS A 11 -4.22 90.78 -8.80
CA LYS A 11 -3.79 90.12 -7.55
C LYS A 11 -4.44 88.76 -7.39
N LYS A 12 -5.73 88.63 -7.69
CA LYS A 12 -6.45 87.34 -7.65
C LYS A 12 -5.85 86.34 -8.65
N LEU A 13 -5.58 86.77 -9.88
CA LEU A 13 -4.95 85.94 -10.91
C LEU A 13 -3.54 85.49 -10.50
N SER A 14 -2.75 86.38 -9.90
CA SER A 14 -1.41 86.03 -9.40
C SER A 14 -1.48 84.96 -8.29
N HIS A 15 -2.43 85.09 -7.36
CA HIS A 15 -2.61 84.11 -6.29
C HIS A 15 -3.07 82.74 -6.83
N GLN A 16 -4.06 82.74 -7.72
CA GLN A 16 -4.55 81.52 -8.37
C GLN A 16 -3.45 80.82 -9.16
N LYS A 17 -2.64 81.58 -9.91
CA LYS A 17 -1.51 81.02 -10.65
C LYS A 17 -0.53 80.29 -9.73
N LYS A 18 -0.22 80.89 -8.57
CA LYS A 18 0.68 80.27 -7.58
C LYS A 18 0.09 78.98 -6.98
N GLU A 19 -1.20 78.99 -6.64
CA GLU A 19 -1.90 77.80 -6.13
C GLU A 19 -1.94 76.67 -7.18
N GLU A 20 -2.13 77.03 -8.45
CA GLU A 20 -2.14 76.10 -9.57
C GLU A 20 -0.75 75.49 -9.81
N GLU A 21 0.32 76.29 -9.74
CA GLU A 21 1.71 75.84 -9.81
C GLU A 21 2.06 74.85 -8.67
N GLU A 22 1.66 75.16 -7.43
CA GLU A 22 1.85 74.26 -6.29
C GLU A 22 1.05 72.95 -6.44
N ARG A 23 -0.15 73.02 -7.03
CA ARG A 23 -0.95 71.82 -7.32
C ARG A 23 -0.30 70.96 -8.40
N ILE A 24 0.26 71.58 -9.44
CA ILE A 24 0.99 70.87 -10.51
C ILE A 24 2.22 70.17 -9.91
N ASP A 25 3.02 70.85 -9.09
CA ASP A 25 4.21 70.26 -8.46
C ASP A 25 3.86 69.06 -7.54
N ARG A 26 2.76 69.14 -6.78
CA ARG A 26 2.27 67.99 -6.00
C ARG A 26 1.85 66.81 -6.89
N ASN A 27 1.08 67.09 -7.95
CA ASN A 27 0.63 66.05 -8.86
C ASN A 27 1.81 65.38 -9.60
N GLU A 28 2.83 66.15 -9.97
CA GLU A 28 4.04 65.61 -10.62
C GLU A 28 4.79 64.65 -9.70
N LYS A 29 4.92 64.98 -8.40
CA LYS A 29 5.50 64.09 -7.39
C LYS A 29 4.70 62.81 -7.22
N GLU A 30 3.37 62.91 -7.11
CA GLU A 30 2.50 61.73 -7.01
C GLU A 30 2.61 60.83 -8.26
N ILE A 31 2.66 61.41 -9.45
CA ILE A 31 2.84 60.67 -10.71
C ILE A 31 4.19 59.94 -10.70
N GLU A 32 5.25 60.56 -10.21
CA GLU A 32 6.56 59.92 -10.15
C GLU A 32 6.58 58.74 -9.16
N ASP A 33 5.94 58.89 -8.00
CA ASP A 33 5.80 57.81 -7.02
C ASP A 33 4.97 56.65 -7.56
N LEU A 34 3.87 56.95 -8.26
CA LEU A 34 3.06 55.94 -8.95
C LEU A 34 3.88 55.21 -10.04
N LYS A 35 4.69 55.94 -10.82
CA LYS A 35 5.59 55.32 -11.82
C LYS A 35 6.60 54.37 -11.17
N LYS A 36 7.20 54.76 -10.04
CA LYS A 36 8.11 53.90 -9.26
C LYS A 36 7.39 52.65 -8.73
N SER A 37 6.18 52.81 -8.19
CA SER A 37 5.36 51.70 -7.71
C SER A 37 4.97 50.73 -8.83
N ILE A 38 4.54 51.23 -9.98
CA ILE A 38 4.21 50.43 -11.17
C ILE A 38 5.45 49.67 -11.65
N SER A 39 6.62 50.30 -11.72
CA SER A 39 7.86 49.64 -12.12
C SER A 39 8.22 48.45 -11.21
N ARG A 40 8.09 48.63 -9.88
CA ARG A 40 8.30 47.54 -8.91
C ARG A 40 7.28 46.41 -9.10
N SER A 41 6.02 46.74 -9.32
CA SER A 41 4.96 45.75 -9.52
C SER A 41 5.13 44.98 -10.84
N LYS A 42 5.56 45.63 -11.93
CA LYS A 42 5.90 44.95 -13.18
C LYS A 42 7.01 43.92 -13.00
N LYS A 43 8.06 44.26 -12.24
CA LYS A 43 9.13 43.30 -11.92
C LYS A 43 8.60 42.08 -11.15
N ARG A 44 7.74 42.29 -10.16
CA ARG A 44 7.10 41.19 -9.40
C ARG A 44 6.24 40.29 -10.30
N ILE A 45 5.44 40.89 -11.18
CA ILE A 45 4.62 40.12 -12.14
C ILE A 45 5.49 39.26 -13.04
N ALA A 46 6.61 39.78 -13.56
CA ALA A 46 7.52 39.02 -14.41
C ALA A 46 8.15 37.82 -13.68
N VAL A 47 8.56 38.00 -12.41
CA VAL A 47 9.08 36.90 -11.58
C VAL A 47 8.02 35.83 -11.37
N ASN A 48 6.80 36.23 -10.97
CA ASN A 48 5.71 35.28 -10.73
C ASN A 48 5.30 34.53 -12.02
N GLN A 49 5.32 35.19 -13.18
CA GLN A 49 5.05 34.54 -14.47
C GLN A 49 6.07 33.44 -14.79
N ASN A 50 7.36 33.69 -14.51
CA ASN A 50 8.40 32.67 -14.67
C ASN A 50 8.17 31.49 -13.70
N GLU A 51 7.83 31.76 -12.45
CA GLU A 51 7.53 30.70 -11.45
C GLU A 51 6.34 29.84 -11.88
N ILE A 52 5.25 30.45 -12.36
CA ILE A 52 4.08 29.73 -12.89
C ILE A 52 4.49 28.84 -14.07
N GLY A 53 5.34 29.33 -14.98
CA GLY A 53 5.85 28.54 -16.10
C GLY A 53 6.65 27.31 -15.65
N VAL A 54 7.54 27.48 -14.66
CA VAL A 54 8.32 26.38 -14.07
C VAL A 54 7.40 25.34 -13.41
N LEU A 55 6.43 25.79 -12.64
CA LEU A 55 5.46 24.90 -11.97
C LEU A 55 4.60 24.13 -12.96
N SER A 56 4.15 24.79 -14.03
CA SER A 56 3.38 24.15 -15.10
C SER A 56 4.16 23.01 -15.77
N LYS A 57 5.46 23.22 -16.03
CA LYS A 57 6.32 22.19 -16.61
C LYS A 57 6.51 21.00 -15.66
N ARG A 58 6.80 21.27 -14.38
CA ARG A 58 6.93 20.21 -13.35
C ARG A 58 5.65 19.39 -13.18
N LYS A 59 4.48 20.04 -13.27
CA LYS A 59 3.20 19.33 -13.22
C LYS A 59 3.08 18.33 -14.37
N GLN A 60 3.41 18.76 -15.59
CA GLN A 60 3.37 17.89 -16.75
C GLN A 60 4.32 16.69 -16.61
N GLU A 61 5.56 16.92 -16.15
CA GLU A 61 6.53 15.85 -15.87
C GLU A 61 5.98 14.85 -14.85
N LEU A 62 5.32 15.34 -13.79
CA LEU A 62 4.72 14.50 -12.76
C LEU A 62 3.53 13.66 -13.28
N ASP A 63 2.69 14.25 -14.13
CA ASP A 63 1.56 13.56 -14.75
C ASP A 63 2.07 12.41 -15.66
N GLU A 64 3.15 12.65 -16.42
CA GLU A 64 3.80 11.63 -17.26
C GLU A 64 4.41 10.48 -16.43
N ASP A 65 5.08 10.81 -15.32
CA ASP A 65 5.64 9.82 -14.40
C ASP A 65 4.55 8.95 -13.74
N TYR A 66 3.44 9.57 -13.34
CA TYR A 66 2.31 8.86 -12.75
C TYR A 66 1.68 7.87 -13.74
N ASP A 67 1.47 8.30 -14.99
CA ASP A 67 0.98 7.42 -16.06
C ASP A 67 1.92 6.24 -16.33
N ALA A 68 3.24 6.49 -16.34
CA ALA A 68 4.24 5.44 -16.52
C ALA A 68 4.23 4.44 -15.36
N ALA A 69 4.16 4.93 -14.11
CA ALA A 69 4.09 4.09 -12.92
C ALA A 69 2.81 3.24 -12.91
N SER A 70 1.66 3.84 -13.24
CA SER A 70 0.37 3.16 -13.35
C SER A 70 0.40 2.03 -14.39
N LYS A 71 0.98 2.28 -15.58
CA LYS A 71 1.17 1.25 -16.61
C LYS A 71 2.05 0.09 -16.13
N ARG A 72 3.16 0.39 -15.45
CA ARG A 72 4.03 -0.66 -14.88
C ARG A 72 3.32 -1.49 -13.82
N MET A 73 2.54 -0.84 -12.95
CA MET A 73 1.80 -1.54 -11.90
C MET A 73 0.73 -2.46 -12.47
N ASN A 74 0.04 -2.04 -13.54
CA ASN A 74 -0.91 -2.89 -14.25
C ASN A 74 -0.22 -4.10 -14.91
N LEU A 75 0.94 -3.92 -15.55
CA LEU A 75 1.68 -5.06 -16.11
C LEU A 75 2.06 -6.09 -15.02
N LEU A 76 2.59 -5.61 -13.90
CA LEU A 76 2.95 -6.48 -12.77
C LEU A 76 1.73 -7.18 -12.17
N SER A 77 0.57 -6.52 -12.06
CA SER A 77 -0.62 -7.17 -11.50
C SER A 77 -1.11 -8.31 -12.39
N PHE A 78 -1.17 -8.14 -13.72
CA PHE A 78 -1.56 -9.23 -14.64
C PHE A 78 -0.59 -10.42 -14.59
N GLU A 79 0.72 -10.18 -14.62
CA GLU A 79 1.72 -11.26 -14.60
C GLU A 79 1.73 -12.04 -13.28
N TYR A 80 1.57 -11.37 -12.14
CA TYR A 80 1.54 -12.05 -10.83
C TYR A 80 0.24 -12.85 -10.61
N PHE A 81 -0.91 -12.36 -11.09
CA PHE A 81 -2.18 -13.07 -10.90
C PHE A 81 -2.26 -14.35 -11.75
N ASP A 82 -1.80 -14.33 -12.99
CA ASP A 82 -1.87 -15.52 -13.86
C ASP A 82 -0.87 -16.61 -13.45
N VAL A 83 0.37 -16.23 -13.09
CA VAL A 83 1.39 -17.17 -12.60
C VAL A 83 1.03 -17.76 -11.23
N ALA A 84 0.42 -16.98 -10.34
CA ALA A 84 -0.07 -17.49 -9.06
C ALA A 84 -1.23 -18.49 -9.26
N LYS A 85 -2.15 -18.21 -10.18
CA LYS A 85 -3.35 -19.05 -10.39
C LYS A 85 -3.01 -20.43 -10.94
N GLU A 86 -2.03 -20.54 -11.84
CA GLU A 86 -1.61 -21.84 -12.38
C GLU A 86 -0.81 -22.68 -11.39
N ASN A 87 0.04 -22.06 -10.57
CA ASN A 87 0.84 -22.78 -9.57
C ASN A 87 0.03 -23.19 -8.33
N ILE A 88 -0.94 -22.37 -7.91
CA ILE A 88 -1.84 -22.69 -6.79
C ILE A 88 -2.75 -23.88 -7.13
N LYS A 89 -3.22 -23.98 -8.38
CA LYS A 89 -4.13 -25.06 -8.80
C LYS A 89 -3.46 -26.44 -8.77
N LYS A 90 -2.18 -26.53 -9.16
CA LYS A 90 -1.40 -27.78 -9.08
C LYS A 90 -1.11 -28.22 -7.64
N HIS A 91 -0.86 -27.28 -6.72
CA HIS A 91 -0.60 -27.62 -5.32
C HIS A 91 -1.86 -28.08 -4.56
N TYR A 92 -3.04 -27.57 -4.92
CA TYR A 92 -4.30 -28.00 -4.30
C TYR A 92 -4.61 -29.48 -4.56
N ASP A 93 -4.39 -29.96 -5.80
CA ASP A 93 -4.67 -31.36 -6.20
C ASP A 93 -3.82 -32.41 -5.46
N GLU A 94 -2.63 -32.04 -4.96
CA GLU A 94 -1.79 -32.90 -4.13
C GLU A 94 -2.09 -32.78 -2.64
N SER A 95 -2.59 -31.63 -2.18
CA SER A 95 -2.92 -31.39 -0.76
C SER A 95 -4.16 -32.13 -0.25
N ASP A 96 -4.98 -32.63 -1.20
CA ASP A 96 -6.21 -33.35 -0.92
C ASP A 96 -6.04 -34.87 -0.93
N LYS A 97 -4.80 -35.37 -1.08
CA LYS A 97 -4.50 -36.81 -1.03
C LYS A 97 -3.70 -37.18 0.22
N CYS A 98 -3.99 -38.37 0.74
CA CYS A 98 -3.23 -38.95 1.83
C CYS A 98 -1.82 -39.37 1.36
N PRO A 99 -0.73 -38.99 2.06
CA PRO A 99 0.62 -39.39 1.66
C PRO A 99 0.93 -40.87 1.87
N VAL A 100 0.10 -41.59 2.64
CA VAL A 100 0.29 -43.02 2.93
C VAL A 100 -0.46 -43.90 1.92
N CYS A 101 -1.76 -43.64 1.71
CA CYS A 101 -2.61 -44.46 0.84
C CYS A 101 -2.89 -43.83 -0.54
N SER A 102 -2.43 -42.60 -0.79
CA SER A 102 -2.67 -41.83 -2.03
C SER A 102 -4.14 -41.57 -2.40
N LYS A 103 -5.09 -41.93 -1.52
CA LYS A 103 -6.52 -41.65 -1.72
C LYS A 103 -6.84 -40.19 -1.41
N VAL A 104 -7.85 -39.66 -2.08
CA VAL A 104 -8.41 -38.33 -1.82
C VAL A 104 -9.14 -38.36 -0.47
N TYR A 105 -8.96 -37.34 0.37
CA TYR A 105 -9.66 -37.24 1.64
C TYR A 105 -11.17 -37.12 1.41
N GLN A 106 -11.94 -37.94 2.12
CA GLN A 106 -13.39 -37.87 2.11
C GLN A 106 -13.89 -37.34 3.46
N LYS A 107 -15.14 -36.86 3.49
CA LYS A 107 -15.79 -36.43 4.73
C LYS A 107 -16.25 -37.61 5.60
N ASP A 108 -16.20 -38.82 5.06
CA ASP A 108 -16.57 -40.03 5.80
C ASP A 108 -15.47 -40.42 6.78
N ALA A 109 -15.86 -40.85 7.98
CA ALA A 109 -15.02 -40.96 9.17
C ALA A 109 -13.70 -41.76 9.00
N GLN A 110 -13.57 -42.64 8.01
CA GLN A 110 -12.37 -43.48 7.81
C GLN A 110 -11.31 -42.82 6.92
N ASP A 111 -11.72 -42.11 5.86
CA ASP A 111 -10.84 -41.42 4.91
C ASP A 111 -10.70 -39.91 5.23
N GLN A 112 -11.08 -39.53 6.44
CA GLN A 112 -11.02 -38.16 6.93
C GLN A 112 -9.59 -37.66 7.09
N LYS A 113 -9.36 -36.40 6.68
CA LYS A 113 -8.09 -35.70 6.86
C LYS A 113 -7.83 -35.43 8.34
N CYS A 114 -6.72 -35.97 8.84
CA CYS A 114 -6.22 -35.73 10.19
C CYS A 114 -4.86 -35.06 10.14
N THR A 115 -4.53 -34.33 11.20
CA THR A 115 -3.26 -33.65 11.39
C THR A 115 -2.59 -34.14 12.66
N LEU A 116 -1.30 -34.39 12.60
CA LEU A 116 -0.46 -34.66 13.77
C LEU A 116 0.07 -33.35 14.36
N GLU A 117 0.55 -33.36 15.61
CA GLU A 117 1.17 -32.17 16.23
C GLU A 117 2.35 -31.60 15.40
N CYS A 118 3.05 -32.45 14.67
CA CYS A 118 4.12 -32.06 13.74
C CYS A 118 3.64 -31.29 12.49
N GLY A 119 2.34 -31.04 12.34
CA GLY A 119 1.73 -30.31 11.23
C GLY A 119 1.53 -31.12 9.94
N HIS A 120 1.96 -32.39 9.92
CA HIS A 120 1.76 -33.26 8.76
C HIS A 120 0.38 -33.94 8.78
N THR A 121 -0.20 -34.09 7.60
CA THR A 121 -1.56 -34.63 7.41
C THR A 121 -1.55 -36.03 6.80
N ALA A 122 -2.50 -36.87 7.24
CA ALA A 122 -2.76 -38.20 6.71
C ALA A 122 -4.21 -38.62 7.01
N CYS A 123 -4.65 -39.73 6.40
CA CYS A 123 -5.99 -40.26 6.63
C CYS A 123 -6.11 -40.88 8.03
N PHE A 124 -7.26 -40.76 8.70
CA PHE A 124 -7.45 -41.34 10.04
C PHE A 124 -7.14 -42.83 10.08
N GLN A 125 -7.66 -43.60 9.12
CA GLN A 125 -7.41 -45.04 9.01
C GLN A 125 -5.91 -45.36 8.87
N CYS A 126 -5.17 -44.54 8.12
CA CYS A 126 -3.75 -44.71 7.88
C CYS A 126 -2.96 -44.50 9.19
N LEU A 127 -3.31 -43.46 9.95
CA LEU A 127 -2.68 -43.16 11.24
C LEU A 127 -3.02 -44.23 12.28
N ALA A 128 -4.27 -44.69 12.34
CA ALA A 128 -4.72 -45.75 13.24
C ALA A 128 -3.97 -47.07 12.98
N ILE A 129 -3.91 -47.52 11.72
CA ILE A 129 -3.17 -48.74 11.35
C ILE A 129 -1.70 -48.65 11.75
N MET A 130 -1.06 -47.48 11.62
CA MET A 130 0.34 -47.31 12.03
C MET A 130 0.53 -47.43 13.54
N VAL A 131 -0.43 -46.94 14.34
CA VAL A 131 -0.42 -47.12 15.79
C VAL A 131 -0.65 -48.61 16.12
N ASP A 132 -1.69 -49.23 15.57
CA ASP A 132 -2.03 -50.64 15.79
C ASP A 132 -0.88 -51.58 15.38
N TYR A 133 -0.19 -51.29 14.27
CA TYR A 133 1.00 -52.05 13.85
C TYR A 133 2.16 -51.89 14.83
N ALA A 134 2.38 -50.68 15.35
CA ALA A 134 3.39 -50.44 16.37
C ALA A 134 3.05 -51.15 17.70
N GLU A 135 1.76 -51.38 17.98
CA GLU A 135 1.30 -52.19 19.12
C GLU A 135 1.57 -53.68 18.91
N ALA A 136 1.19 -54.21 17.75
CA ALA A 136 1.32 -55.64 17.44
C ALA A 136 2.79 -56.10 17.39
N HIS A 137 3.71 -55.24 16.94
CA HIS A 137 5.14 -55.55 16.84
C HIS A 137 5.94 -55.20 18.11
N ARG A 138 5.27 -54.91 19.23
CA ARG A 138 5.91 -54.63 20.52
C ARG A 138 6.25 -55.89 21.33
N GLU A 139 5.71 -57.05 20.93
CA GLU A 139 5.90 -58.33 21.63
C GLU A 139 7.31 -58.92 21.51
N GLU A 140 8.18 -58.41 20.62
CA GLU A 140 9.54 -58.94 20.47
C GLU A 140 10.59 -58.33 21.43
N PHE A 141 10.22 -57.39 22.32
CA PHE A 141 11.21 -56.62 23.10
C PHE A 141 11.00 -56.47 24.62
N HIS A 142 10.10 -57.23 25.26
CA HIS A 142 9.98 -57.16 26.73
C HIS A 142 9.84 -58.53 27.42
N GLU A 143 10.92 -58.95 28.10
CA GLU A 143 10.96 -60.11 29.02
C GLU A 143 10.23 -59.88 30.36
N ASP A 144 9.83 -58.64 30.68
CA ASP A 144 9.26 -58.31 31.99
C ASP A 144 7.76 -58.00 31.86
N GLY A 145 6.94 -59.03 32.03
CA GLY A 145 5.49 -58.95 31.91
C GLY A 145 4.85 -57.93 32.85
N PHE A 146 4.24 -56.89 32.29
CA PHE A 146 3.24 -56.06 32.96
C PHE A 146 2.26 -55.46 31.93
N TYR A 147 0.99 -55.44 32.30
CA TYR A 147 -0.20 -55.21 31.46
C TYR A 147 -0.32 -53.79 30.87
N ALA A 148 -0.83 -53.71 29.64
CA ALA A 148 -1.41 -52.56 28.92
C ALA A 148 -0.51 -51.33 28.72
N CYS A 149 0.05 -51.17 27.51
CA CYS A 149 0.79 -49.98 27.11
C CYS A 149 -0.15 -48.78 26.89
N ALA A 150 -0.19 -47.85 27.84
CA ALA A 150 -0.90 -46.57 27.66
C ALA A 150 -0.19 -45.58 26.70
N GLN A 151 0.85 -46.02 25.98
CA GLN A 151 1.74 -45.16 25.17
C GLN A 151 2.21 -45.85 23.89
N CYS A 152 1.25 -46.41 23.15
CA CYS A 152 1.49 -46.92 21.81
C CYS A 152 1.82 -45.74 20.89
N ARG A 153 2.99 -45.83 20.27
CA ARG A 153 3.69 -44.70 19.67
C ARG A 153 4.16 -45.10 18.28
N ALA A 154 3.56 -44.52 17.26
CA ALA A 154 3.94 -44.65 15.87
C ALA A 154 4.87 -43.50 15.45
N ARG A 155 5.46 -43.58 14.24
CA ARG A 155 6.31 -42.52 13.68
C ARG A 155 5.64 -41.86 12.49
N CYS A 156 5.71 -40.54 12.43
CA CYS A 156 5.18 -39.77 11.32
C CYS A 156 5.87 -40.19 10.01
N PRO A 157 5.11 -40.48 8.93
CA PRO A 157 5.69 -40.94 7.67
C PRO A 157 6.57 -39.88 6.97
N LYS A 158 6.43 -38.60 7.33
CA LYS A 158 7.22 -37.49 6.74
C LYS A 158 8.43 -37.10 7.58
N CYS A 159 8.23 -36.79 8.87
CA CYS A 159 9.30 -36.26 9.73
C CYS A 159 9.83 -37.28 10.76
N GLN A 160 9.28 -38.49 10.82
CA GLN A 160 9.65 -39.55 11.78
C GLN A 160 9.42 -39.20 13.26
N GLU A 161 8.75 -38.08 13.54
CA GLU A 161 8.35 -37.69 14.89
C GLU A 161 7.36 -38.69 15.48
N ILE A 162 7.52 -38.97 16.78
CA ILE A 162 6.75 -40.00 17.46
C ILE A 162 5.40 -39.44 17.87
N PHE A 163 4.32 -40.16 17.55
CA PHE A 163 2.96 -39.75 17.89
C PHE A 163 2.15 -40.94 18.43
N SER A 164 1.14 -40.66 19.24
CA SER A 164 0.17 -41.60 19.78
C SER A 164 -1.23 -41.34 19.22
N GLN A 165 -2.18 -42.22 19.50
CA GLN A 165 -3.57 -42.04 19.05
C GLN A 165 -4.21 -40.73 19.53
N ARG A 166 -3.77 -40.20 20.68
CA ARG A 166 -4.27 -38.94 21.25
C ARG A 166 -3.77 -37.70 20.49
N ASP A 167 -2.68 -37.85 19.76
CA ASP A 167 -2.01 -36.74 19.04
C ASP A 167 -2.59 -36.59 17.62
N ILE A 168 -3.60 -37.39 17.27
CA ILE A 168 -4.32 -37.34 16.00
C ILE A 168 -5.48 -36.36 16.12
N ILE A 169 -5.34 -35.21 15.45
CA ILE A 169 -6.37 -34.16 15.42
C ILE A 169 -7.20 -34.32 14.13
N GLN A 170 -8.48 -34.62 14.27
CA GLN A 170 -9.43 -34.65 13.14
C GLN A 170 -9.80 -33.22 12.71
N LEU A 171 -9.75 -32.93 11.41
CA LEU A 171 -9.94 -31.56 10.89
C LEU A 171 -11.37 -31.22 10.45
N TYR A 172 -12.32 -32.16 10.57
CA TYR A 172 -13.72 -31.95 10.18
C TYR A 172 -14.66 -32.49 11.26
N ASP A 173 -15.71 -31.73 11.59
CA ASP A 173 -16.88 -32.20 12.34
C ASP A 173 -18.05 -32.46 11.38
#